data_AF-A0A962NMK1-F1
#
_entry.id   AF-A0A962NMK1-F1
#
_cell.length_a   1.000
_cell.length_b   1.000
_cell.length_c   1.000
_cell.angle_alpha   90.00
_cell.angle_beta   90.00
_cell.angle_gamma   90.00
#
_symmetry.space_group_name_H-M   'P 1'
#
loop_
_entity.id
_entity.type
_entity.pdbx_description
1 polymer ?
#
loop_
_entity_poly.entity_id
_entity_poly.type
_entity_poly.pdbx_seq_one_letter_code
_entity_poly.pdbx_strand_id
1 'polypeptide(L)' 'QVYTTSVCLNGEMHRVVDDSGQSLIFRSQLAAKKPFRQLGITRTTLAHQSYYDEMVGSVPKAANLAVFPIASPDQDLS' A
#
# COMPACT_ATOMS: atom_id res chain seq x y z
N GLN A 1 1.26 -3.54 -13.57
CA GLN A 1 1.38 -3.67 -12.10
C GLN A 1 0.07 -3.23 -11.46
N VAL A 2 -0.29 -3.82 -10.32
CA VAL A 2 -1.48 -3.45 -9.55
C VAL A 2 -1.05 -2.93 -8.19
N TYR A 3 -1.80 -1.97 -7.67
CA TYR A 3 -1.52 -1.34 -6.39
C TYR A 3 -2.71 -1.56 -5.47
N THR A 4 -2.43 -1.92 -4.23
CA THR A 4 -3.39 -1.90 -3.13
C THR A 4 -2.89 -0.95 -2.07
N THR A 5 -3.78 -0.48 -1.20
CA THR A 5 -3.43 0.50 -0.17
C THR A 5 -3.77 -0.03 1.21
N SER A 6 -2.90 0.27 2.16
CA SER A 6 -3.14 0.03 3.58
C SER A 6 -2.76 1.29 4.35
N VAL A 7 -3.51 1.58 5.39
CA VAL A 7 -3.32 2.74 6.27
C VAL A 7 -2.88 2.26 7.64
N CYS A 8 -1.94 2.97 8.26
CA CYS A 8 -1.54 2.70 9.64
C CYS A 8 -2.33 3.64 10.56
N LEU A 9 -3.16 3.10 11.43
CA LEU A 9 -3.92 3.86 12.43
C LEU A 9 -3.54 3.33 13.81
N ASN A 10 -3.13 4.20 14.72
CA ASN A 10 -2.71 3.82 16.08
C ASN A 10 -1.64 2.71 16.13
N GLY A 11 -0.78 2.62 15.11
CA GLY A 11 0.27 1.60 15.00
C GLY A 11 -0.18 0.28 14.37
N GLU A 12 -1.46 0.13 14.02
CA GLU A 12 -2.02 -1.04 13.37
C GLU A 12 -2.25 -0.80 11.88
N MET A 13 -1.88 -1.80 11.06
CA MET A 13 -2.05 -1.75 9.60
C MET A 13 -3.43 -2.25 9.21
N HIS A 14 -4.24 -1.35 8.65
CA HIS A 14 -5.57 -1.65 8.11
C HIS A 14 -5.54 -1.64 6.59
N ARG A 15 -6.12 -2.68 5.99
CA ARG A 15 -6.32 -2.73 4.54
C ARG A 15 -7.51 -1.86 4.15
N VAL A 16 -7.39 -1.12 3.06
CA VAL A 16 -8.50 -0.32 2.53
C VAL A 16 -9.33 -1.16 1.56
N VAL A 17 -10.64 -1.22 1.82
CA VAL A 17 -11.61 -2.01 1.07
C VAL A 17 -12.76 -1.13 0.58
N ASP A 18 -13.50 -1.60 -0.41
CA ASP A 18 -14.79 -1.02 -0.81
C ASP A 18 -15.94 -1.48 0.11
N ASP A 19 -17.15 -0.99 -0.14
CA ASP A 19 -18.36 -1.30 0.62
C ASP A 19 -18.75 -2.79 0.58
N SER A 20 -18.22 -3.55 -0.39
CA SER A 20 -18.40 -5.00 -0.51
C SER A 20 -17.33 -5.81 0.24
N GLY A 21 -16.37 -5.12 0.87
CA GLY A 21 -15.24 -5.73 1.56
C GLY A 21 -14.09 -6.15 0.63
N GLN A 22 -14.15 -5.81 -0.66
CA GLN A 22 -13.08 -6.11 -1.61
C GLN A 22 -11.97 -5.08 -1.51
N SER A 23 -10.72 -5.52 -1.63
CA SER A 23 -9.57 -4.62 -1.56
C SER A 23 -9.59 -3.63 -2.70
N LEU A 24 -9.32 -2.35 -2.43
CA LEU A 24 -9.21 -1.36 -3.49
C LEU A 24 -7.97 -1.64 -4.34
N ILE A 25 -8.18 -1.82 -5.65
CA ILE A 25 -7.12 -2.09 -6.63
C ILE A 25 -7.00 -0.91 -7.58
N PHE A 26 -5.77 -0.39 -7.69
CA PHE A 26 -5.44 0.73 -8.56
C PHE A 26 -4.44 0.32 -9.64
N ARG A 27 -4.50 1.02 -10.78
CA ARG A 27 -3.59 0.80 -11.93
C ARG A 27 -2.36 1.69 -11.89
N SER A 28 -2.31 2.67 -10.99
CA SER A 28 -1.15 3.52 -10.79
C SER A 28 -1.02 3.91 -9.32
N GLN A 29 0.22 4.16 -8.89
CA GLN A 29 0.54 4.67 -7.57
C GLN A 29 -0.14 6.02 -7.30
N LEU A 30 -0.25 6.88 -8.32
CA LEU A 30 -0.95 8.15 -8.19
C LEU A 30 -2.44 7.95 -7.92
N ALA A 31 -3.10 7.07 -8.68
CA ALA A 31 -4.51 6.76 -8.45
C ALA A 31 -4.75 6.18 -7.04
N ALA A 32 -3.82 5.37 -6.54
CA ALA A 32 -3.87 4.83 -5.18
C ALA A 32 -3.73 5.89 -4.08
N LYS A 33 -3.10 7.04 -4.37
CA LYS A 33 -2.92 8.14 -3.41
C LYS A 33 -4.08 9.13 -3.39
N LYS A 34 -4.81 9.29 -4.50
CA LYS A 34 -5.90 10.26 -4.64
C LYS A 34 -6.94 10.23 -3.51
N PRO A 35 -7.42 9.06 -3.02
CA PRO A 35 -8.40 9.01 -1.95
C PRO A 35 -7.91 9.56 -0.61
N PHE A 36 -6.60 9.72 -0.45
CA PHE A 36 -5.97 10.08 0.81
C PHE A 36 -5.45 11.53 0.85
N ARG A 37 -5.72 12.32 -0.20
CA ARG A 37 -5.41 13.76 -0.19
C ARG A 37 -6.18 14.47 0.92
N GLN A 38 -5.55 15.49 1.50
CA GLN A 38 -6.06 16.35 2.57
C GLN A 38 -6.35 15.64 3.90
N LEU A 39 -5.96 14.37 4.05
CA LEU A 39 -6.08 13.64 5.31
C LEU A 39 -4.88 13.86 6.26
N GLY A 40 -3.91 14.70 5.87
CA GLY A 40 -2.74 15.01 6.71
C GLY A 40 -1.80 13.82 6.89
N ILE A 41 -1.66 12.96 5.87
CA ILE A 41 -0.77 11.79 5.94
C ILE A 41 0.69 12.25 6.06
N THR A 42 1.32 11.91 7.18
CA THR A 42 2.69 12.33 7.51
C THR A 42 3.77 11.42 6.93
N ARG A 43 3.44 10.15 6.66
CA ARG A 43 4.37 9.15 6.13
C ARG A 43 3.70 8.31 5.05
N THR A 44 4.34 8.25 3.89
CA THR A 44 3.86 7.44 2.77
C THR A 44 4.98 6.54 2.27
N THR A 45 4.68 5.25 2.10
CA THR A 45 5.65 4.25 1.67
C THR A 45 5.06 3.35 0.60
N LEU A 46 5.84 3.00 -0.42
CA LEU A 46 5.53 1.96 -1.38
C LEU A 46 6.17 0.65 -0.92
N ALA A 47 5.35 -0.37 -0.70
CA ALA A 47 5.82 -1.70 -0.38
C ALA A 47 5.75 -2.59 -1.63
N HIS A 48 6.89 -3.18 -2.02
CA HIS A 48 6.96 -4.14 -3.12
C HIS A 48 7.04 -5.56 -2.55
N GLN A 49 6.03 -6.37 -2.86
CA GLN A 49 5.98 -7.78 -2.48
C GLN A 49 6.38 -8.65 -3.68
N SER A 50 7.50 -9.36 -3.56
CA SER A 50 7.93 -10.34 -4.56
C SER A 50 7.29 -11.70 -4.25
N TYR A 51 6.59 -12.29 -5.23
CA TYR A 51 5.91 -13.60 -5.11
C TYR A 51 6.84 -14.83 -5.08
N TYR A 52 8.16 -14.63 -5.05
CA TYR A 52 9.13 -15.72 -5.21
C TYR A 52 9.17 -16.71 -4.03
N ASP A 53 8.63 -16.37 -2.87
CA ASP A 53 8.69 -17.22 -1.67
C ASP A 53 7.66 -18.38 -1.69
N GLU A 54 6.70 -18.42 -2.62
CA GLU A 54 5.68 -19.49 -2.66
C GLU A 54 6.21 -20.84 -3.21
N MET A 55 7.39 -20.86 -3.81
CA MET A 55 8.00 -22.09 -4.39
C MET A 55 8.97 -22.81 -3.44
N VAL A 56 9.28 -22.26 -2.27
CA VAL A 56 10.21 -22.86 -1.29
C VAL A 56 9.48 -22.87 0.04
N GLY A 57 8.81 -23.99 0.36
CA GLY A 57 7.87 -24.22 1.49
C GLY A 57 8.29 -23.71 2.88
N SER A 58 8.44 -22.41 3.00
CA SER A 58 8.84 -21.67 4.18
C SER A 58 7.63 -20.85 4.58
N VAL A 59 7.24 -20.94 5.85
CA VAL A 59 6.18 -20.13 6.45
C VAL A 59 6.31 -18.68 5.96
N PRO A 60 5.24 -18.02 5.47
CA PRO A 60 5.34 -16.72 4.81
C PRO A 60 5.79 -15.66 5.81
N LYS A 61 7.10 -15.54 5.97
CA LYS A 61 7.74 -14.67 6.95
C LYS A 61 7.83 -13.30 6.31
N ALA A 62 6.72 -12.54 6.34
CA ALA A 62 6.64 -11.18 5.81
C ALA A 62 7.49 -11.02 4.53
N ALA A 63 7.15 -11.84 3.52
CA ALA A 63 7.88 -12.02 2.26
C ALA A 63 8.60 -10.73 1.86
N ASN A 64 9.94 -10.74 1.87
CA ASN A 64 10.86 -9.63 1.65
C ASN A 64 10.19 -8.34 1.13
N LEU A 65 9.54 -7.60 2.03
CA LEU A 65 8.78 -6.40 1.69
C LEU A 65 9.80 -5.27 1.56
N ALA A 66 10.16 -4.95 0.31
CA ALA A 66 10.99 -3.80 0.05
C ALA A 66 10.12 -2.54 0.19
N VAL A 67 10.41 -1.73 1.22
CA VAL A 67 9.65 -0.52 1.53
C VAL A 67 10.44 0.70 1.10
N PHE A 68 9.86 1.50 0.22
CA PHE A 68 10.46 2.71 -0.31
C PHE A 68 9.66 3.93 0.14
N PRO A 69 10.28 4.97 0.73
CA PRO A 69 9.58 6.22 1.01
C PRO A 69 9.17 6.90 -0.30
N ILE A 70 7.96 7.43 -0.34
CA ILE A 70 7.41 8.14 -1.51
C ILE A 70 6.78 9.46 -1.06
N ALA A 71 6.60 10.38 -2.00
CA ALA A 71 5.92 11.64 -1.74
C ALA A 71 4.52 11.41 -1.14
N SER A 72 4.13 12.28 -0.21
CA SER A 72 2.80 12.26 0.38
C SER A 72 1.72 12.57 -0.68
N PRO A 73 0.48 12.10 -0.50
CA PRO A 73 -0.62 12.40 -1.40
C PRO A 73 -0.81 13.90 -1.68
N ASP A 74 -0.49 14.74 -0.68
CA ASP A 74 -0.63 16.20 -0.74
C ASP A 74 0.52 16.89 -1.48
N GLN A 75 1.63 16.19 -1.70
CA GLN A 75 2.79 16.70 -2.43
C GLN A 75 2.81 16.26 -3.90
N ASP A 76 1.86 15.43 -4.34
CA ASP A 76 1.74 15.04 -5.74
C ASP A 76 1.10 16.15 -6.57
N LEU A 77 1.92 16.83 -7.39
CA LEU A 77 1.53 17.96 -8.25
C LEU A 77 0.85 17.57 -9.59
N SER A 78 0.35 16.34 -9.72
CA SER A 78 -0.32 15.85 -10.95
C SER A 78 -1.83 15.92 -10.90
#